data_AF-A0A1B8J9R9-F1
#
_entry.id   AF-A0A1B8J9R9-F1
#
_cell.length_a   1.000
_cell.length_b   1.000
_cell.length_c   1.000
_cell.angle_alpha   90.00
_cell.angle_beta   90.00
_cell.angle_gamma   90.00
#
_symmetry.space_group_name_H-M   'P 1'
#
loop_
_entity.id
_entity.type
_entity.pdbx_description
1 polymer ?
#
loop_
_entity_poly.entity_id
_entity_poly.type
_entity_poly.pdbx_seq_one_letter_code
_entity_poly.pdbx_strand_id
1 'polypeptide(L)'
;MQDSSTHITRKNPLKIIFLASDRSKGLGDNIIALDTLFVIKNIFECHLVVLANATIARLLEGFGFYDELFLLAEKLDDERNVKLINSCHCDFLISGGCKRYQLKVLESTNARCIITHTKVYSLLRPRFKTIPTFIYRSLSYKDSSLLFLRRIDKRRFDSMIGTLDFTQAKMVITEEHRARIAEFLSKEFLGKKFVEKGILDSGALANHQNFGFFSQKARDFRDLAVCLMRAQKSATSYSMPRFFARFVKSAFAKSAPHTHQNIKTNQMPKQSAHADSASLPNIAPADATLANTQAMQTKTTQAISHATAQTTSQIISPAQNQPKFLVLANPFCLTADKNLTPNGWLKLIDKISQKGCFIPVVATYEKVHDEFVKSLESYDAGNGANNNSDTPNDAPNKNPRTPLKNRIIIYPNDSSLHHLGALIEQMSCVISPSTGTLHMASNLYVPTIALVSEGDTRRWGTPDARYVVLHTPTISISQSEEDAAIHRTLELLEQTCLSELGTKALNFGL
;
A
#
# COMPACT_ATOMS: atom_id res chain seq x y z
N MET A 1 1.65 32.26 27.63
CA MET A 1 3.03 32.19 27.09
C MET A 1 2.97 31.55 25.72
N GLN A 2 2.85 32.37 24.67
CA GLN A 2 3.07 31.93 23.29
C GLN A 2 4.58 31.92 23.08
N ASP A 3 5.14 30.75 22.88
CA ASP A 3 6.56 30.57 22.61
C ASP A 3 6.81 31.05 21.17
N SER A 4 7.22 32.31 21.05
CA SER A 4 7.61 32.94 19.78
C SER A 4 8.91 32.29 19.29
N SER A 5 8.79 31.12 18.67
CA SER A 5 9.92 30.48 17.99
C SER A 5 10.29 31.36 16.79
N THR A 6 11.34 32.16 16.96
CA THR A 6 12.03 32.84 15.88
C THR A 6 12.46 31.80 14.84
N HIS A 7 11.67 31.65 13.77
CA HIS A 7 12.08 30.94 12.58
C HIS A 7 13.27 31.69 11.99
N ILE A 8 14.48 31.20 12.27
CA ILE A 8 15.67 31.63 11.55
C ILE A 8 15.46 31.18 10.10
N THR A 9 14.98 32.09 9.26
CA THR A 9 14.86 31.88 7.82
C THR A 9 16.26 31.68 7.28
N ARG A 10 16.59 30.43 6.93
CA ARG A 10 17.83 30.15 6.21
C ARG A 10 17.82 30.93 4.91
N LYS A 11 18.94 31.59 4.62
CA LYS A 11 19.11 32.40 3.40
C LYS A 11 18.96 31.58 2.12
N ASN A 12 19.21 30.27 2.17
CA ASN A 12 19.02 29.32 1.09
C ASN A 12 18.22 28.08 1.57
N PRO A 13 17.30 27.55 0.75
CA PRO A 13 16.60 26.30 1.09
C PRO A 13 17.58 25.14 1.18
N LEU A 14 17.28 24.16 2.04
CA LEU A 14 18.02 22.90 2.10
C LEU A 14 18.03 22.25 0.72
N LYS A 15 19.19 21.75 0.26
CA LYS A 15 19.23 20.94 -0.98
C LYS A 15 19.39 19.47 -0.65
N ILE A 16 18.43 18.65 -1.05
CA ILE A 16 18.34 17.22 -0.72
C ILE A 16 18.34 16.41 -2.01
N ILE A 17 19.22 15.42 -2.09
CA ILE A 17 19.18 14.39 -3.13
C ILE A 17 18.59 13.10 -2.55
N PHE A 18 17.57 12.55 -3.21
CA PHE A 18 17.04 11.22 -2.91
C PHE A 18 17.40 10.23 -4.01
N LEU A 19 18.18 9.20 -3.67
CA LEU A 19 18.50 8.09 -4.58
C LEU A 19 17.34 7.09 -4.58
N ALA A 20 16.36 7.30 -5.45
CA ALA A 20 15.19 6.42 -5.50
C ALA A 20 15.51 5.01 -6.01
N SER A 21 16.46 4.89 -6.95
CA SER A 21 16.73 3.63 -7.66
C SER A 21 17.56 2.60 -6.89
N ASP A 22 18.22 2.98 -5.79
CA ASP A 22 19.22 2.13 -5.16
C ASP A 22 18.62 0.93 -4.39
N ARG A 23 17.34 1.07 -4.02
CA ARG A 23 16.57 0.10 -3.24
C ARG A 23 15.38 -0.48 -4.02
N SER A 24 14.86 0.27 -5.01
CA SER A 24 13.66 -0.08 -5.75
C SER A 24 13.97 -0.96 -6.96
N LYS A 25 13.69 -2.26 -6.86
CA LYS A 25 13.82 -3.18 -8.00
C LYS A 25 12.49 -3.42 -8.70
N GLY A 26 11.39 -3.30 -7.96
CA GLY A 26 10.04 -3.53 -8.48
C GLY A 26 9.17 -2.28 -8.43
N LEU A 27 8.04 -2.33 -9.15
CA LEU A 27 7.03 -1.28 -9.14
C LEU A 27 6.56 -0.92 -7.71
N GLY A 28 6.36 -1.91 -6.85
CA GLY A 28 5.90 -1.70 -5.47
C GLY A 28 6.83 -0.82 -4.62
N ASP A 29 8.14 -1.04 -4.72
CA ASP A 29 9.13 -0.22 -4.02
C ASP A 29 9.06 1.25 -4.45
N ASN A 30 8.84 1.48 -5.76
CA ASN A 30 8.77 2.83 -6.33
C ASN A 30 7.48 3.55 -5.91
N ILE A 31 6.35 2.83 -5.83
CA ILE A 31 5.09 3.39 -5.32
C ILE A 31 5.24 3.80 -3.85
N ILE A 32 5.86 2.97 -3.00
CA ILE A 32 6.10 3.32 -1.59
C ILE A 32 7.06 4.51 -1.45
N ALA A 33 7.96 4.71 -2.43
CA ALA A 33 8.87 5.85 -2.42
C ALA A 33 8.15 7.19 -2.62
N LEU A 34 6.95 7.22 -3.24
CA LEU A 34 6.17 8.45 -3.43
C LEU A 34 5.85 9.13 -2.09
N ASP A 35 5.42 8.36 -1.09
CA ASP A 35 5.19 8.86 0.27
C ASP A 35 6.46 9.50 0.87
N THR A 36 7.62 8.90 0.59
CA THR A 36 8.90 9.40 1.11
C THR A 36 9.26 10.74 0.46
N LEU A 37 9.09 10.87 -0.86
CA LEU A 37 9.33 12.11 -1.59
C LEU A 37 8.38 13.23 -1.16
N PHE A 38 7.09 12.91 -1.04
CA PHE A 38 6.08 13.83 -0.53
C PHE A 38 6.44 14.36 0.86
N VAL A 39 6.86 13.49 1.78
CA VAL A 39 7.29 13.87 3.14
C VAL A 39 8.53 14.75 3.11
N ILE A 40 9.53 14.45 2.26
CA ILE A 40 10.73 15.28 2.14
C ILE A 40 10.34 16.72 1.79
N LYS A 41 9.54 16.90 0.74
CA LYS A 41 9.17 18.22 0.25
C LYS A 41 8.37 19.02 1.28
N ASN A 42 7.38 18.39 1.91
CA ASN A 42 6.44 19.07 2.80
C ASN A 42 6.97 19.29 4.23
N ILE A 43 7.87 18.43 4.74
CA ILE A 43 8.45 18.65 6.07
C ILE A 43 9.62 19.62 6.02
N PHE A 44 10.49 19.52 5.01
CA PHE A 44 11.77 20.25 5.04
C PHE A 44 11.78 21.52 4.20
N GLU A 45 10.75 21.77 3.38
CA GLU A 45 10.66 22.94 2.47
C GLU A 45 11.97 23.11 1.68
N CYS A 46 12.43 21.99 1.11
CA CYS A 46 13.74 21.89 0.48
C CYS A 46 13.66 22.01 -1.04
N HIS A 47 14.82 22.23 -1.66
CA HIS A 47 15.10 21.92 -3.05
C HIS A 47 15.42 20.42 -3.17
N LEU A 48 14.47 19.64 -3.68
CA LEU A 48 14.53 18.19 -3.79
C LEU A 48 14.93 17.78 -5.21
N VAL A 49 16.07 17.12 -5.30
CA VAL A 49 16.56 16.45 -6.50
C VAL A 49 16.32 14.95 -6.37
N VAL A 50 15.67 14.34 -7.35
CA VAL A 50 15.42 12.90 -7.40
C VAL A 50 16.30 12.26 -8.45
N LEU A 51 17.12 11.30 -8.02
CA LEU A 51 17.92 10.47 -8.92
C LEU A 51 17.22 9.12 -9.09
N ALA A 52 16.68 8.89 -10.28
CA ALA A 52 15.63 7.92 -10.57
C ALA A 52 16.10 6.82 -11.54
N ASN A 53 15.45 5.65 -11.48
CA ASN A 53 15.40 4.73 -12.61
C ASN A 53 14.22 5.11 -13.53
N ALA A 54 14.13 4.47 -14.70
CA ALA A 54 13.04 4.74 -15.64
C ALA A 54 11.64 4.54 -15.04
N THR A 55 11.47 3.56 -14.15
CA THR A 55 10.16 3.24 -13.54
C THR A 55 9.66 4.38 -12.64
N ILE A 56 10.47 4.84 -11.68
CA ILE A 56 10.05 5.94 -10.81
C ILE A 56 10.00 7.27 -11.55
N ALA A 57 10.85 7.49 -12.55
CA ALA A 57 10.78 8.70 -13.37
C ALA A 57 9.41 8.81 -14.06
N ARG A 58 8.92 7.70 -14.65
CA ARG A 58 7.56 7.64 -15.22
C ARG A 58 6.49 7.84 -14.16
N LEU A 59 6.62 7.22 -12.99
CA LEU A 59 5.65 7.42 -11.91
C LEU A 59 5.59 8.88 -11.42
N LEU A 60 6.70 9.62 -11.52
CA LEU A 60 6.80 11.01 -11.09
C LEU A 60 6.31 12.01 -12.15
N GLU A 61 5.87 11.56 -13.32
CA GLU A 61 5.24 12.43 -14.32
C GLU A 61 4.00 13.09 -13.72
N GLY A 62 3.90 14.42 -13.84
CA GLY A 62 2.79 15.21 -13.31
C GLY A 62 2.84 15.52 -11.81
N PHE A 63 3.81 15.00 -11.06
CA PHE A 63 3.97 15.32 -9.63
C PHE A 63 4.62 16.69 -9.39
N GLY A 64 4.11 17.43 -8.41
CA GLY A 64 4.63 18.75 -8.03
C GLY A 64 5.60 18.78 -6.85
N PHE A 65 5.95 17.62 -6.26
CA PHE A 65 6.75 17.57 -5.04
C PHE A 65 8.23 17.23 -5.24
N TYR A 66 8.80 17.49 -6.42
CA TYR A 66 10.26 17.52 -6.67
C TYR A 66 10.61 18.76 -7.50
N ASP A 67 11.88 19.18 -7.45
CA ASP A 67 12.36 20.36 -8.19
C ASP A 67 13.21 19.95 -9.41
N GLU A 68 13.99 18.88 -9.28
CA GLU A 68 14.80 18.33 -10.38
C GLU A 68 14.70 16.80 -10.39
N LEU A 69 14.60 16.22 -11.59
CA LEU A 69 14.55 14.78 -11.81
C LEU A 69 15.62 14.38 -12.82
N PHE A 70 16.50 13.46 -12.43
CA PHE A 70 17.51 12.93 -13.34
C PHE A 70 17.48 11.40 -13.38
N LEU A 71 17.65 10.85 -14.57
CA LEU A 71 17.82 9.42 -14.76
C LEU A 71 19.26 9.01 -14.39
N LEU A 72 19.38 8.02 -13.53
CA LEU A 72 20.65 7.41 -13.20
C LEU A 72 21.12 6.51 -14.33
N ALA A 73 22.44 6.51 -14.57
CA ALA A 73 23.06 5.43 -15.33
C ALA A 73 22.83 4.09 -14.62
N GLU A 74 22.87 3.00 -15.39
CA GLU A 74 22.52 1.64 -14.95
C GLU A 74 23.17 1.23 -13.62
N LYS A 75 24.42 1.66 -13.39
CA LYS A 75 25.15 1.43 -12.15
C LYS A 75 25.43 2.73 -11.42
N LEU A 76 25.20 2.74 -10.11
CA LEU A 76 25.44 3.91 -9.27
C LEU A 76 26.91 4.36 -9.25
N ASP A 77 27.85 3.45 -9.48
CA ASP A 77 29.30 3.74 -9.53
C ASP A 77 29.79 4.32 -10.87
N ASP A 78 28.87 4.56 -11.82
CA ASP A 78 29.17 5.29 -13.05
C ASP A 78 29.60 6.74 -12.74
N GLU A 79 30.70 7.18 -13.37
CA GLU A 79 31.27 8.51 -13.17
C GLU A 79 30.27 9.63 -13.49
N ARG A 80 29.34 9.41 -14.43
CA ARG A 80 28.28 10.37 -14.77
C ARG A 80 27.38 10.64 -13.57
N ASN A 81 27.04 9.61 -12.80
CA ASN A 81 26.22 9.75 -11.60
C ASN A 81 26.96 10.54 -10.51
N VAL A 82 28.26 10.31 -10.34
CA VAL A 82 29.09 11.05 -9.38
C VAL A 82 29.20 12.52 -9.76
N LYS A 83 29.48 12.82 -11.04
CA LYS A 83 29.54 14.19 -11.57
C LYS A 83 28.22 14.92 -11.38
N LEU A 84 27.11 14.25 -11.66
CA LEU A 84 25.76 14.79 -11.46
C LEU A 84 25.46 15.08 -9.99
N ILE A 85 25.76 14.16 -9.07
CA ILE A 85 25.60 14.40 -7.63
C ILE A 85 26.44 15.60 -7.20
N ASN A 86 27.68 15.69 -7.70
CA ASN A 86 28.60 16.77 -7.36
C ASN A 86 28.12 18.14 -7.88
N SER A 87 27.56 18.21 -9.09
CA SER A 87 27.04 19.47 -9.63
C SER A 87 25.84 20.01 -8.85
N CYS A 88 25.13 19.15 -8.12
CA CYS A 88 23.99 19.57 -7.31
C CYS A 88 24.42 20.30 -6.02
N HIS A 89 25.60 20.00 -5.47
CA HIS A 89 26.08 20.54 -4.17
C HIS A 89 25.06 20.37 -3.02
N CYS A 90 24.65 19.13 -2.74
CA CYS A 90 23.59 18.88 -1.76
C CYS A 90 24.05 18.91 -0.29
N ASP A 91 23.14 19.33 0.60
CA ASP A 91 23.29 19.23 2.05
C ASP A 91 23.13 17.78 2.53
N PHE A 92 22.16 17.07 1.94
CA PHE A 92 21.85 15.70 2.28
C PHE A 92 21.72 14.83 1.04
N LEU A 93 22.40 13.68 1.05
CA LEU A 93 22.26 12.62 0.08
C LEU A 93 21.68 11.38 0.76
N ILE A 94 20.47 10.99 0.38
CA ILE A 94 19.72 9.89 1.02
C ILE A 94 19.78 8.66 0.13
N SER A 95 20.18 7.53 0.72
CA SER A 95 20.41 6.26 0.02
C SER A 95 19.98 5.08 0.87
N GLY A 96 18.84 4.48 0.52
CA GLY A 96 18.23 3.40 1.29
C GLY A 96 18.68 1.99 0.88
N GLY A 97 19.27 1.80 -0.29
CA GLY A 97 19.63 0.48 -0.82
C GLY A 97 21.12 0.23 -1.00
N CYS A 98 21.97 1.24 -0.76
CA CYS A 98 23.39 1.17 -1.06
C CYS A 98 24.10 -0.07 -0.50
N LYS A 99 24.72 -0.87 -1.37
CA LYS A 99 25.69 -1.94 -1.08
C LYS A 99 27.02 -1.37 -0.55
N ARG A 100 27.88 -2.23 0.01
CA ARG A 100 29.15 -1.78 0.64
C ARG A 100 30.06 -1.03 -0.32
N TYR A 101 30.18 -1.48 -1.58
CA TYR A 101 31.02 -0.80 -2.58
C TYR A 101 30.44 0.56 -2.99
N GLN A 102 29.11 0.68 -3.06
CA GLN A 102 28.42 1.93 -3.39
C GLN A 102 28.64 3.01 -2.33
N LEU A 103 28.85 2.64 -1.06
CA LEU A 103 29.18 3.62 -0.01
C LEU A 103 30.50 4.37 -0.29
N LYS A 104 31.49 3.73 -0.93
CA LYS A 104 32.73 4.40 -1.34
C LYS A 104 32.46 5.47 -2.39
N VAL A 105 31.60 5.14 -3.34
CA VAL A 105 31.16 6.07 -4.40
C VAL A 105 30.44 7.26 -3.78
N LEU A 106 29.49 7.02 -2.87
CA LEU A 106 28.80 8.11 -2.18
C LEU A 106 29.78 8.98 -1.39
N GLU A 107 30.76 8.39 -0.72
CA GLU A 107 31.79 9.14 0.00
C GLU A 107 32.67 9.99 -0.93
N SER A 108 32.94 9.54 -2.16
CA SER A 108 33.68 10.32 -3.17
C SER A 108 32.91 11.51 -3.73
N THR A 109 31.61 11.63 -3.45
CA THR A 109 30.83 12.83 -3.82
C THR A 109 31.16 14.01 -2.91
N ASN A 110 30.70 15.20 -3.26
CA ASN A 110 30.79 16.41 -2.43
C ASN A 110 29.60 16.60 -1.47
N ALA A 111 28.69 15.63 -1.37
CA ALA A 111 27.50 15.72 -0.50
C ALA A 111 27.87 15.98 0.97
N ARG A 112 27.34 17.03 1.59
CA ARG A 112 27.77 17.41 2.95
C ARG A 112 27.48 16.31 3.98
N CYS A 113 26.31 15.68 3.89
CA CYS A 113 25.91 14.58 4.75
C CYS A 113 25.26 13.45 3.92
N ILE A 114 25.60 12.20 4.23
CA ILE A 114 25.09 11.00 3.56
C ILE A 114 24.25 10.21 4.57
N ILE A 115 22.98 10.00 4.27
CA ILE A 115 22.04 9.24 5.11
C ILE A 115 21.84 7.86 4.50
N THR A 116 22.17 6.80 5.25
CA THR A 116 22.07 5.42 4.75
C THR A 116 21.97 4.39 5.87
N HIS A 117 21.91 3.10 5.53
CA HIS A 117 21.97 2.01 6.50
C HIS A 117 23.32 1.93 7.20
N THR A 118 23.29 1.51 8.45
CA THR A 118 24.53 1.18 9.17
C THR A 118 25.22 -0.01 8.52
N LYS A 119 26.45 0.23 8.05
CA LYS A 119 27.40 -0.79 7.62
C LYS A 119 28.72 -0.53 8.31
N VAL A 120 29.56 -1.56 8.43
CA VAL A 120 30.90 -1.43 9.01
C VAL A 120 31.68 -0.26 8.40
N TYR A 121 31.53 -0.07 7.08
CA TYR A 121 32.17 1.03 6.36
C TYR A 121 31.71 2.42 6.82
N SER A 122 30.40 2.63 7.00
CA SER A 122 29.83 3.95 7.26
C SER A 122 29.87 4.37 8.74
N LEU A 123 30.14 3.43 9.67
CA LEU A 123 30.10 3.68 11.11
C LEU A 123 31.16 4.66 11.63
N LEU A 124 32.33 4.69 11.01
CA LEU A 124 33.48 5.49 11.45
C LEU A 124 33.71 6.72 10.56
N ARG A 125 32.76 7.05 9.69
CA ARG A 125 32.91 8.12 8.71
C ARG A 125 32.04 9.31 9.09
N PRO A 126 32.62 10.51 9.31
CA PRO A 126 31.91 11.65 9.88
C PRO A 126 30.77 12.19 9.00
N ARG A 127 30.85 11.99 7.67
CA ARG A 127 29.80 12.40 6.72
C ARG A 127 28.57 11.48 6.75
N PHE A 128 28.67 10.27 7.31
CA PHE A 128 27.59 9.30 7.28
C PHE A 128 26.71 9.38 8.53
N LYS A 129 25.43 9.67 8.33
CA LYS A 129 24.37 9.46 9.32
C LYS A 129 23.70 8.13 9.05
N THR A 130 23.90 7.17 9.95
CA THR A 130 23.45 5.79 9.71
C THR A 130 22.27 5.38 10.58
N ILE A 131 21.50 4.43 10.08
CA ILE A 131 20.38 3.83 10.79
C ILE A 131 20.63 2.33 10.97
N PRO A 132 20.61 1.82 12.22
CA PRO A 132 20.94 0.43 12.50
C PRO A 132 20.05 -0.56 11.76
N THR A 133 20.69 -1.54 11.10
CA THR A 133 19.99 -2.49 10.23
C THR A 133 19.02 -3.43 10.96
N PHE A 134 19.24 -3.67 12.26
CA PHE A 134 18.36 -4.52 13.06
C PHE A 134 16.98 -3.91 13.31
N ILE A 135 16.86 -2.58 13.30
CA ILE A 135 15.59 -1.87 13.51
C ILE A 135 14.58 -2.19 12.39
N TYR A 136 15.05 -2.44 11.17
CA TYR A 136 14.16 -2.66 10.02
C TYR A 136 13.50 -4.02 10.00
N ARG A 137 13.98 -4.99 10.77
CA ARG A 137 13.37 -6.33 10.78
C ARG A 137 11.92 -6.28 11.24
N SER A 138 11.57 -5.31 12.08
CA SER A 138 10.23 -5.14 12.64
C SER A 138 9.41 -4.02 11.98
N LEU A 139 9.92 -3.37 10.94
CA LEU A 139 9.26 -2.22 10.32
C LEU A 139 8.76 -2.55 8.91
N SER A 140 7.69 -1.87 8.51
CA SER A 140 7.29 -1.84 7.12
C SER A 140 8.36 -1.14 6.27
N TYR A 141 8.33 -1.39 4.97
CA TYR A 141 9.25 -0.73 4.05
C TYR A 141 9.03 0.79 4.01
N LYS A 142 7.77 1.25 4.13
CA LYS A 142 7.41 2.67 4.26
C LYS A 142 8.07 3.29 5.50
N ASP A 143 7.88 2.69 6.67
CA ASP A 143 8.44 3.21 7.92
C ASP A 143 9.96 3.20 7.93
N SER A 144 10.55 2.16 7.33
CA SER A 144 11.99 2.10 7.10
C SER A 144 12.50 3.30 6.29
N SER A 145 11.75 3.75 5.28
CA SER A 145 12.13 4.88 4.45
C SER A 145 11.98 6.22 5.18
N LEU A 146 10.89 6.38 5.95
CA LEU A 146 10.65 7.56 6.77
C LEU A 146 11.71 7.76 7.87
N LEU A 147 12.29 6.68 8.38
CA LEU A 147 13.39 6.75 9.34
C LEU A 147 14.64 7.45 8.79
N PHE A 148 14.90 7.39 7.48
CA PHE A 148 15.98 8.17 6.86
C PHE A 148 15.71 9.66 6.96
N LEU A 149 14.46 10.07 6.73
CA LEU A 149 14.07 11.47 6.74
C LEU A 149 14.22 12.07 8.13
N ARG A 150 13.87 11.29 9.16
CA ARG A 150 14.07 11.66 10.57
C ARG A 150 15.54 11.96 10.94
N ARG A 151 16.52 11.52 10.15
CA ARG A 151 17.96 11.83 10.36
C ARG A 151 18.39 13.19 9.82
N ILE A 152 17.56 13.85 9.01
CA ILE A 152 17.78 15.22 8.53
C ILE A 152 17.59 16.17 9.71
N ASP A 153 16.35 16.27 10.20
CA ASP A 153 15.95 17.04 11.38
C ASP A 153 14.85 16.27 12.13
N LYS A 154 15.24 15.64 13.24
CA LYS A 154 14.35 14.81 14.06
C LYS A 154 13.21 15.62 14.68
N ARG A 155 13.47 16.84 15.15
CA ARG A 155 12.48 17.65 15.86
C ARG A 155 11.38 18.07 14.89
N ARG A 156 11.78 18.62 13.74
CA ARG A 156 10.85 19.03 12.67
C ARG A 156 10.09 17.84 12.10
N PHE A 157 10.76 16.71 11.87
CA PHE A 157 10.10 15.49 11.39
C PHE A 157 9.02 15.01 12.37
N ASP A 158 9.38 14.81 13.65
CA ASP A 158 8.48 14.28 14.67
C ASP A 158 7.27 15.22 14.90
N SER A 159 7.42 16.54 14.73
CA SER A 159 6.32 17.51 14.88
C SER A 159 5.40 17.64 13.67
N MET A 160 5.90 17.36 12.46
CA MET A 160 5.16 17.59 11.21
C MET A 160 4.57 16.32 10.60
N ILE A 161 5.16 15.15 10.82
CA ILE A 161 4.75 13.92 10.11
C ILE A 161 3.27 13.56 10.32
N GLY A 162 2.72 13.84 11.52
CA GLY A 162 1.32 13.57 11.84
C GLY A 162 0.33 14.58 11.25
N THR A 163 0.79 15.70 10.70
CA THR A 163 -0.07 16.73 10.08
C THR A 163 -0.20 16.58 8.57
N LEU A 164 0.60 15.72 7.95
CA LEU A 164 0.60 15.53 6.51
C LEU A 164 -0.60 14.69 6.03
N ASP A 165 -1.20 15.11 4.92
CA ASP A 165 -2.19 14.31 4.22
C ASP A 165 -1.57 13.52 3.07
N PHE A 166 -1.32 12.23 3.31
CA PHE A 166 -0.73 11.33 2.31
C PHE A 166 -1.62 11.08 1.08
N THR A 167 -2.87 11.56 1.06
CA THR A 167 -3.67 11.50 -0.19
C THR A 167 -3.10 12.39 -1.29
N GLN A 168 -2.21 13.33 -0.96
CA GLN A 168 -1.48 14.14 -1.93
C GLN A 168 -0.26 13.40 -2.51
N ALA A 169 0.11 12.23 -1.97
CA ALA A 169 1.16 11.35 -2.50
C ALA A 169 0.61 10.28 -3.46
N LYS A 170 -0.68 10.35 -3.82
CA LYS A 170 -1.30 9.48 -4.82
C LYS A 170 -0.64 9.67 -6.17
N MET A 171 -0.45 8.57 -6.90
CA MET A 171 -0.08 8.57 -8.30
C MET A 171 -1.00 9.50 -9.09
N VAL A 172 -0.40 10.36 -9.92
CA VAL A 172 -1.15 11.33 -10.73
C VAL A 172 -1.73 10.62 -11.95
N ILE A 173 -3.05 10.60 -12.03
CA ILE A 173 -3.79 10.07 -13.19
C ILE A 173 -4.55 11.24 -13.82
N THR A 174 -4.33 11.47 -15.11
CA THR A 174 -4.94 12.55 -15.89
C THR A 174 -6.30 12.12 -16.43
N GLU A 175 -7.13 13.09 -16.83
CA GLU A 175 -8.41 12.81 -17.50
C GLU A 175 -8.23 12.04 -18.81
N GLU A 176 -7.12 12.25 -19.53
CA GLU A 176 -6.80 11.49 -20.74
C GLU A 176 -6.61 9.99 -20.44
N HIS A 177 -5.87 9.67 -19.38
CA HIS A 177 -5.68 8.28 -18.94
C HIS A 177 -7.02 7.65 -18.55
N ARG A 178 -7.87 8.38 -17.81
CA ARG A 178 -9.22 7.92 -17.42
C ARG A 178 -10.12 7.69 -18.64
N ALA A 179 -10.15 8.64 -19.58
CA ALA A 179 -10.97 8.56 -20.78
C ALA A 179 -10.61 7.33 -21.63
N ARG A 180 -9.30 7.07 -21.83
CA ARG A 180 -8.83 5.90 -22.56
C ARG A 180 -9.27 4.58 -21.94
N ILE A 181 -9.19 4.47 -20.60
CA ILE A 181 -9.65 3.27 -19.88
C ILE A 181 -11.17 3.15 -19.91
N ALA A 182 -11.90 4.24 -19.75
CA ALA A 182 -13.36 4.23 -19.84
C ALA A 182 -13.84 3.77 -21.23
N GLU A 183 -13.18 4.23 -22.30
CA GLU A 183 -13.44 3.77 -23.67
C GLU A 183 -13.18 2.26 -23.82
N PHE A 184 -12.05 1.76 -23.31
CA PHE A 184 -11.73 0.33 -23.32
C PHE A 184 -12.81 -0.49 -22.60
N LEU A 185 -13.16 -0.12 -21.37
CA LEU A 185 -14.15 -0.85 -20.57
C LEU A 185 -15.52 -0.84 -21.27
N SER A 186 -15.95 0.32 -21.78
CA SER A 186 -17.22 0.45 -22.51
C SER A 186 -17.30 -0.51 -23.71
N LYS A 187 -16.22 -0.61 -24.50
CA LYS A 187 -16.14 -1.55 -25.64
C LYS A 187 -16.25 -3.01 -25.18
N GLU A 188 -15.56 -3.40 -24.11
CA GLU A 188 -15.62 -4.75 -23.56
C GLU A 188 -17.02 -5.10 -23.03
N PHE A 189 -17.68 -4.16 -22.35
CA PHE A 189 -19.05 -4.32 -21.87
C PHE A 189 -20.05 -4.56 -23.00
N LEU A 190 -19.95 -3.76 -24.08
CA LEU A 190 -20.79 -3.89 -25.26
C LEU A 190 -20.50 -5.19 -26.03
N GLY A 191 -19.22 -5.58 -26.15
CA GLY A 191 -18.80 -6.75 -26.92
C GLY A 191 -19.16 -8.09 -26.27
N LYS A 192 -19.11 -8.19 -24.93
CA LYS A 192 -19.29 -9.47 -24.21
C LYS A 192 -20.71 -9.76 -23.76
N LYS A 193 -21.70 -8.91 -24.09
CA LYS A 193 -23.09 -9.04 -23.63
C LYS A 193 -23.19 -9.33 -22.13
N PHE A 194 -22.35 -8.67 -21.30
CA PHE A 194 -22.55 -8.65 -19.84
C PHE A 194 -23.92 -8.04 -19.48
N VAL A 195 -24.56 -7.39 -20.45
CA VAL A 195 -25.91 -6.90 -20.46
C VAL A 195 -26.81 -7.96 -21.15
N GLU A 196 -27.52 -8.77 -20.37
CA GLU A 196 -28.86 -9.14 -20.82
C GLU A 196 -29.66 -7.83 -20.94
N LYS A 197 -30.29 -7.61 -22.10
CA LYS A 197 -30.99 -6.37 -22.49
C LYS A 197 -31.62 -5.65 -21.28
N GLY A 198 -31.03 -4.54 -20.84
CA GLY A 198 -31.71 -3.62 -19.91
C GLY A 198 -30.87 -2.81 -18.92
N ILE A 199 -29.55 -2.96 -18.83
CA ILE A 199 -28.79 -2.40 -17.70
C ILE A 199 -27.48 -1.75 -18.16
N LEU A 200 -27.56 -0.59 -18.79
CA LEU A 200 -26.47 0.39 -18.78
C LEU A 200 -27.15 1.76 -18.83
N ASP A 201 -27.59 2.22 -17.66
CA ASP A 201 -27.80 3.64 -17.51
C ASP A 201 -26.41 4.27 -17.40
N SER A 202 -26.09 5.17 -18.33
CA SER A 202 -24.79 5.84 -18.47
C SER A 202 -24.27 6.50 -17.19
N GLY A 203 -25.12 6.67 -16.16
CA GLY A 203 -24.74 7.16 -14.84
C GLY A 203 -23.98 6.17 -13.93
N ALA A 204 -24.03 4.86 -14.19
CA ALA A 204 -23.37 3.88 -13.31
C ALA A 204 -21.84 3.93 -13.36
N LEU A 205 -21.23 4.19 -14.54
CA LEU A 205 -19.79 4.44 -14.64
C LEU A 205 -19.38 5.80 -14.02
N ALA A 206 -20.26 6.80 -14.03
CA ALA A 206 -19.98 8.13 -13.47
C ALA A 206 -20.08 8.18 -11.93
N ASN A 207 -20.95 7.38 -11.33
CA ASN A 207 -21.19 7.38 -9.88
C ASN A 207 -20.15 6.63 -9.05
N HIS A 208 -19.16 5.97 -9.69
CA HIS A 208 -18.07 5.33 -8.96
C HIS A 208 -16.98 6.30 -8.47
N GLN A 209 -17.06 7.61 -8.75
CA GLN A 209 -16.03 8.57 -8.33
C GLN A 209 -16.17 9.12 -6.89
N ASN A 210 -17.24 8.77 -6.17
CA ASN A 210 -17.53 9.27 -4.81
C ASN A 210 -17.40 8.19 -3.71
N PHE A 211 -16.39 7.32 -3.78
CA PHE A 211 -16.03 6.44 -2.64
C PHE A 211 -15.01 7.11 -1.73
N GLY A 212 -15.46 8.10 -0.98
CA GLY A 212 -14.68 8.67 0.12
C GLY A 212 -14.69 7.71 1.32
N PHE A 213 -13.61 6.95 1.51
CA PHE A 213 -13.46 6.09 2.69
C PHE A 213 -13.12 6.95 3.92
N PHE A 214 -14.01 6.96 4.91
CA PHE A 214 -13.84 7.65 6.18
C PHE A 214 -12.93 6.87 7.14
N SER A 215 -11.90 7.58 7.64
CA SER A 215 -11.23 7.45 8.94
C SER A 215 -10.75 6.07 9.45
N GLN A 216 -9.78 5.45 8.78
CA GLN A 216 -8.74 4.63 9.45
C GLN A 216 -7.50 5.50 9.83
N LYS A 217 -7.43 6.73 9.30
CA LYS A 217 -6.28 7.66 9.33
C LYS A 217 -5.73 8.06 10.71
N ALA A 218 -6.43 7.85 11.83
CA ALA A 218 -5.95 8.29 13.15
C ALA A 218 -5.26 7.19 13.99
N ARG A 219 -5.50 5.89 13.69
CA ARG A 219 -4.92 4.78 14.47
C ARG A 219 -3.46 4.52 14.07
N ASP A 220 -3.17 4.54 12.77
CA ASP A 220 -1.84 4.22 12.23
C ASP A 220 -0.73 5.19 12.66
N PHE A 221 -1.03 6.47 12.89
CA PHE A 221 0.00 7.44 13.29
C PHE A 221 0.37 7.37 14.77
N ARG A 222 -0.60 7.07 15.64
CA ARG A 222 -0.31 6.80 17.05
C ARG A 222 0.56 5.55 17.14
N ASP A 223 0.27 4.55 16.33
CA ASP A 223 1.04 3.31 16.24
C ASP A 223 2.41 3.52 15.59
N LEU A 224 2.57 4.41 14.60
CA LEU A 224 3.87 4.76 14.04
C LEU A 224 4.75 5.52 15.05
N ALA A 225 4.22 6.54 15.71
CA ALA A 225 4.94 7.26 16.76
C ALA A 225 5.31 6.32 17.92
N VAL A 226 4.40 5.43 18.33
CA VAL A 226 4.62 4.41 19.35
C VAL A 226 5.63 3.36 18.88
N CYS A 227 5.59 2.90 17.63
CA CYS A 227 6.55 1.96 17.04
C CYS A 227 7.94 2.59 16.93
N LEU A 228 8.04 3.85 16.48
CA LEU A 228 9.29 4.61 16.44
C LEU A 228 9.87 4.82 17.85
N MET A 229 9.02 5.13 18.83
CA MET A 229 9.41 5.28 20.24
C MET A 229 9.81 3.93 20.88
N ARG A 230 9.10 2.84 20.59
CA ARG A 230 9.39 1.47 21.06
C ARG A 230 10.67 0.92 20.43
N ALA A 231 10.86 1.08 19.12
CA ALA A 231 12.08 0.71 18.42
C ALA A 231 13.31 1.49 18.92
N GLN A 232 13.11 2.75 19.34
CA GLN A 232 14.16 3.55 19.94
C GLN A 232 14.47 3.12 21.39
N LYS A 233 13.43 2.88 22.22
CA LYS A 233 13.60 2.35 23.59
C LYS A 233 14.30 0.99 23.59
N SER A 234 13.93 0.10 22.66
CA SER A 234 14.59 -1.20 22.50
C SER A 234 16.03 -1.05 21.99
N ALA A 235 16.30 -0.16 21.04
CA ALA A 235 17.66 0.12 20.59
C ALA A 235 18.57 0.70 21.70
N THR A 236 18.02 1.45 22.66
CA THR A 236 18.76 1.94 23.83
C THR A 236 18.92 0.90 24.94
N SER A 237 18.07 -0.14 24.99
CA SER A 237 18.12 -1.20 26.00
C SER A 237 18.87 -2.46 25.55
N TYR A 238 19.18 -2.60 24.26
CA TYR A 238 20.02 -3.69 23.76
C TYR A 238 21.49 -3.39 24.08
N SER A 239 22.08 -4.17 25.00
CA SER A 239 23.53 -4.28 25.08
C SER A 239 24.03 -4.64 23.68
N MET A 240 24.92 -3.83 23.11
CA MET A 240 25.54 -4.10 21.81
C MET A 240 25.93 -5.59 21.73
N PRO A 241 25.59 -6.30 20.64
CA PRO A 241 25.96 -7.71 20.48
C PRO A 241 27.44 -7.86 20.84
N ARG A 242 27.79 -8.82 21.71
CA ARG A 242 29.17 -9.01 22.21
C ARG A 242 30.21 -9.06 21.07
N PHE A 243 29.79 -9.51 19.89
CA PHE A 243 30.58 -9.49 18.65
C PHE A 243 30.94 -8.07 18.18
N PHE A 244 29.99 -7.13 18.18
CA PHE A 244 30.24 -5.74 17.79
C PHE A 244 31.05 -4.99 18.87
N ALA A 245 30.80 -5.26 20.14
CA ALA A 245 31.64 -4.74 21.23
C ALA A 245 33.09 -5.25 21.16
N ARG A 246 33.31 -6.53 20.78
CA ARG A 246 34.64 -7.11 20.51
C ARG A 246 35.29 -6.52 19.26
N PHE A 247 34.53 -6.30 18.19
CA PHE A 247 35.02 -5.69 16.96
C PHE A 247 35.44 -4.24 17.18
N VAL A 248 34.63 -3.44 17.89
CA VAL A 248 34.98 -2.07 18.30
C VAL A 248 36.23 -2.10 19.20
N LYS A 249 36.29 -2.96 20.22
CA LYS A 249 37.51 -3.12 21.04
C LYS A 249 38.74 -3.49 20.20
N SER A 250 38.61 -4.36 19.21
CA SER A 250 39.71 -4.77 18.33
C SER A 250 40.15 -3.67 17.36
N ALA A 251 39.21 -2.89 16.84
CA ALA A 251 39.50 -1.76 15.94
C ALA A 251 40.18 -0.59 16.67
N PHE A 252 39.83 -0.35 17.93
CA PHE A 252 40.45 0.70 18.76
C PHE A 252 41.72 0.23 19.48
N ALA A 253 41.95 -1.07 19.66
CA ALA A 253 43.19 -1.61 20.23
C ALA A 253 44.42 -1.43 19.32
N LYS A 254 44.25 -1.05 18.05
CA LYS A 254 45.35 -0.79 17.11
C LYS A 254 45.77 0.68 17.01
N SER A 255 45.22 1.57 17.84
CA SER A 255 45.55 3.00 17.82
C SER A 255 45.56 3.62 19.22
N ALA A 256 46.48 3.20 20.09
CA ALA A 256 46.91 4.01 21.23
C ALA A 256 48.28 3.52 21.73
N PRO A 257 49.26 4.41 21.95
CA PRO A 257 50.51 4.08 22.61
C PRO A 257 50.29 3.92 24.12
N HIS A 258 51.04 2.98 24.71
CA HIS A 258 51.00 2.65 26.13
C HIS A 258 51.26 3.85 27.03
N THR A 259 50.37 4.10 27.98
CA THR A 259 50.71 4.79 29.22
C THR A 259 49.99 4.11 30.39
N HIS A 260 50.80 3.52 31.27
CA HIS A 260 50.38 2.95 32.54
C HIS A 260 49.90 4.06 33.47
N GLN A 261 48.80 3.85 34.18
CA GLN A 261 48.71 4.18 35.60
C GLN A 261 47.59 3.41 36.30
N ASN A 262 47.99 2.80 37.42
CA ASN A 262 47.18 2.08 38.40
C ASN A 262 46.33 3.06 39.21
N ILE A 263 45.01 2.82 39.31
CA ILE A 263 44.21 3.33 40.44
C ILE A 263 43.30 2.20 40.96
N LYS A 264 43.45 1.91 42.25
CA LYS A 264 42.65 0.96 43.05
C LYS A 264 41.24 1.51 43.25
N THR A 265 40.23 0.66 43.04
CA THR A 265 38.83 0.92 43.45
C THR A 265 38.52 0.19 44.76
N ASN A 266 38.06 0.93 45.77
CA ASN A 266 37.40 0.39 46.95
C ASN A 266 35.90 0.17 46.66
N GLN A 267 35.40 -0.99 47.10
CA GLN A 267 33.98 -1.34 47.20
C GLN A 267 33.42 -0.95 48.58
N MET A 268 32.13 -0.56 48.62
CA MET A 268 31.08 -0.95 49.60
C MET A 268 29.93 0.11 49.60
N PRO A 269 28.74 -0.14 50.20
CA PRO A 269 27.77 -1.17 49.81
C PRO A 269 26.33 -0.58 49.67
N LYS A 270 25.40 -1.48 49.32
CA LYS A 270 23.94 -1.32 49.22
C LYS A 270 23.28 -0.70 50.46
N GLN A 271 22.21 0.08 50.23
CA GLN A 271 21.06 0.17 51.14
C GLN A 271 19.73 0.16 50.38
N SER A 272 18.72 -0.35 51.08
CA SER A 272 17.41 -0.83 50.65
C SER A 272 16.26 0.05 51.14
N ALA A 273 15.05 -0.27 50.64
CA ALA A 273 13.73 0.09 51.16
C ALA A 273 13.27 1.52 50.80
N HIS A 274 12.00 1.83 50.53
CA HIS A 274 10.73 1.26 50.99
C HIS A 274 9.63 1.39 49.92
N ALA A 275 8.63 0.53 50.01
CA ALA A 275 7.32 0.69 49.40
C ALA A 275 6.48 1.71 50.19
N ASP A 276 5.59 2.43 49.52
CA ASP A 276 4.32 2.88 50.13
C ASP A 276 3.26 3.21 49.07
N SER A 277 2.03 2.90 49.48
CA SER A 277 0.76 2.93 48.79
C SER A 277 -0.04 4.20 49.13
N ALA A 278 -0.88 4.68 48.19
CA ALA A 278 -2.02 5.57 48.44
C ALA A 278 -2.78 5.72 47.10
N SER A 279 -3.91 5.04 46.92
CA SER A 279 -5.29 5.44 47.28
C SER A 279 -5.95 6.43 46.30
N LEU A 280 -7.01 5.92 45.67
CA LEU A 280 -8.02 6.63 44.89
C LEU A 280 -8.97 7.43 45.80
N PRO A 281 -9.75 8.35 45.23
CA PRO A 281 -11.15 8.37 45.60
C PRO A 281 -12.12 8.37 44.41
N ASN A 282 -13.19 7.59 44.63
CA ASN A 282 -14.49 7.61 43.95
C ASN A 282 -15.21 8.95 44.16
N ILE A 283 -15.95 9.40 43.14
CA ILE A 283 -17.13 10.25 43.31
C ILE A 283 -18.26 9.65 42.47
N ALA A 284 -19.37 9.37 43.13
CA ALA A 284 -20.64 8.88 42.59
C ALA A 284 -21.59 10.07 42.27
N PRO A 285 -22.70 9.82 41.56
CA PRO A 285 -23.46 10.84 40.83
C PRO A 285 -24.71 11.33 41.58
N ALA A 286 -25.32 12.40 41.07
CA ALA A 286 -26.65 12.85 41.46
C ALA A 286 -27.47 13.24 40.21
N ASP A 287 -28.60 12.55 40.01
CA ASP A 287 -29.98 13.04 39.87
C ASP A 287 -30.23 14.47 39.35
N ALA A 288 -31.34 14.84 38.70
CA ALA A 288 -32.53 14.22 38.12
C ALA A 288 -33.36 15.40 37.54
N THR A 289 -34.59 15.12 37.09
CA THR A 289 -35.71 16.03 36.73
C THR A 289 -35.69 16.69 35.34
N LEU A 290 -36.82 16.97 34.68
CA LEU A 290 -38.19 16.40 34.58
C LEU A 290 -38.91 17.27 33.52
N ALA A 291 -39.72 16.64 32.67
CA ALA A 291 -41.00 17.13 32.10
C ALA A 291 -41.12 18.35 31.15
N ASN A 292 -41.84 18.06 30.06
CA ASN A 292 -42.91 18.80 29.39
C ASN A 292 -42.61 20.10 28.62
N THR A 293 -43.04 20.14 27.34
CA THR A 293 -44.26 20.87 26.92
C THR A 293 -44.69 20.41 25.52
N GLN A 294 -45.97 20.07 25.36
CA GLN A 294 -46.67 19.80 24.10
C GLN A 294 -47.30 21.09 23.52
N ALA A 295 -47.61 21.01 22.21
CA ALA A 295 -48.77 21.58 21.51
C ALA A 295 -48.63 22.93 20.76
N MET A 296 -48.77 22.85 19.43
CA MET A 296 -49.50 23.71 18.47
C MET A 296 -48.92 23.41 17.07
N GLN A 297 -49.61 23.19 15.95
CA GLN A 297 -51.00 23.29 15.54
C GLN A 297 -51.17 22.45 14.26
N THR A 298 -52.38 21.93 14.08
CA THR A 298 -52.93 21.22 12.92
C THR A 298 -53.35 22.15 11.76
N LYS A 299 -53.58 21.54 10.58
CA LYS A 299 -54.22 22.01 9.33
C LYS A 299 -53.20 22.34 8.23
N THR A 300 -53.03 21.50 7.20
CA THR A 300 -53.98 21.43 6.09
C THR A 300 -54.01 20.04 5.45
N THR A 301 -55.22 19.56 5.27
CA THR A 301 -55.61 18.22 4.83
C THR A 301 -55.90 18.23 3.33
N GLN A 302 -55.60 17.12 2.66
CA GLN A 302 -56.27 16.61 1.45
C GLN A 302 -56.43 17.57 0.24
N ALA A 303 -55.54 17.40 -0.74
CA ALA A 303 -55.93 17.38 -2.13
C ALA A 303 -54.95 16.48 -2.90
N ILE A 304 -55.47 15.75 -3.89
CA ILE A 304 -54.72 14.87 -4.80
C ILE A 304 -54.46 13.46 -4.25
N SER A 305 -55.52 12.82 -3.75
CA SER A 305 -55.72 11.39 -3.90
C SER A 305 -56.75 11.18 -5.00
N HIS A 306 -56.35 11.21 -6.28
CA HIS A 306 -57.09 10.68 -7.46
C HIS A 306 -56.33 11.01 -8.76
N ALA A 307 -55.12 10.49 -8.96
CA ALA A 307 -54.46 10.50 -10.28
C ALA A 307 -53.23 9.56 -10.34
N THR A 308 -53.29 8.34 -9.83
CA THR A 308 -52.24 7.33 -10.12
C THR A 308 -52.72 5.90 -9.84
N ALA A 309 -53.90 5.56 -10.34
CA ALA A 309 -54.37 4.18 -10.37
C ALA A 309 -54.71 3.85 -11.82
N GLN A 310 -53.68 3.71 -12.67
CA GLN A 310 -53.68 3.01 -13.97
C GLN A 310 -52.36 3.29 -14.71
N THR A 311 -51.26 2.69 -14.24
CA THR A 311 -50.14 2.34 -15.12
C THR A 311 -49.63 0.97 -14.71
N THR A 312 -50.25 -0.03 -15.30
CA THR A 312 -49.64 -1.28 -15.77
C THR A 312 -48.54 -1.88 -14.89
N SER A 313 -48.95 -2.87 -14.11
CA SER A 313 -48.14 -3.95 -13.57
C SER A 313 -47.23 -4.56 -14.65
N GLN A 314 -45.98 -4.10 -14.74
CA GLN A 314 -44.88 -4.96 -15.14
C GLN A 314 -44.12 -5.31 -13.87
N ILE A 315 -44.35 -6.54 -13.40
CA ILE A 315 -43.50 -7.18 -12.40
C ILE A 315 -42.16 -7.40 -13.09
N ILE A 316 -41.27 -6.41 -13.00
CA ILE A 316 -39.85 -6.58 -13.26
C ILE A 316 -39.34 -7.45 -12.12
N SER A 317 -38.93 -8.68 -12.45
CA SER A 317 -38.29 -9.58 -11.51
C SER A 317 -37.14 -8.83 -10.80
N PRO A 318 -37.07 -8.80 -9.46
CA PRO A 318 -36.09 -8.02 -8.70
C PRO A 318 -34.61 -8.42 -8.93
N ALA A 319 -34.35 -9.45 -9.74
CA ALA A 319 -33.02 -9.91 -10.10
C ALA A 319 -32.27 -9.01 -11.11
N GLN A 320 -32.95 -8.09 -11.81
CA GLN A 320 -32.35 -7.33 -12.91
C GLN A 320 -31.63 -6.02 -12.51
N ASN A 321 -31.64 -5.60 -11.25
CA ASN A 321 -31.01 -4.34 -10.83
C ASN A 321 -29.87 -4.50 -9.82
N GLN A 322 -29.20 -5.66 -9.77
CA GLN A 322 -28.04 -5.79 -8.90
C GLN A 322 -26.84 -5.00 -9.43
N PRO A 323 -26.18 -4.18 -8.59
CA PRO A 323 -24.98 -3.46 -8.99
C PRO A 323 -23.89 -4.44 -9.41
N LYS A 324 -23.18 -4.08 -10.48
CA LYS A 324 -22.03 -4.84 -10.98
C LYS A 324 -20.75 -4.21 -10.46
N PHE A 325 -19.89 -5.02 -9.86
CA PHE A 325 -18.60 -4.62 -9.32
C PHE A 325 -17.47 -5.13 -10.20
N LEU A 326 -16.60 -4.23 -10.65
CA LEU A 326 -15.37 -4.60 -11.34
C LEU A 326 -14.32 -5.04 -10.32
N VAL A 327 -13.76 -6.23 -10.51
CA VAL A 327 -12.76 -6.80 -9.58
C VAL A 327 -11.50 -7.14 -10.35
N LEU A 328 -10.41 -6.43 -10.09
CA LEU A 328 -9.12 -6.74 -10.72
C LEU A 328 -8.46 -7.92 -9.98
N ALA A 329 -8.35 -9.05 -10.65
CA ALA A 329 -7.54 -10.18 -10.20
C ALA A 329 -6.18 -10.13 -10.89
N ASN A 330 -5.11 -9.93 -10.12
CA ASN A 330 -3.74 -9.91 -10.62
C ASN A 330 -3.02 -11.21 -10.24
N PRO A 331 -2.94 -12.21 -11.13
CA PRO A 331 -2.26 -13.47 -10.83
C PRO A 331 -0.74 -13.38 -10.93
N PHE A 332 -0.21 -12.31 -11.53
CA PHE A 332 1.19 -12.24 -11.97
C PHE A 332 2.13 -11.81 -10.84
N CYS A 333 3.03 -12.69 -10.46
CA CYS A 333 4.09 -12.41 -9.50
C CYS A 333 5.38 -13.16 -9.85
N LEU A 334 6.51 -12.44 -9.85
CA LEU A 334 7.84 -13.01 -10.13
C LEU A 334 8.62 -13.38 -8.87
N THR A 335 8.31 -12.73 -7.74
CA THR A 335 9.20 -12.74 -6.56
C THR A 335 8.60 -13.40 -5.32
N ALA A 336 7.28 -13.57 -5.27
CA ALA A 336 6.63 -14.25 -4.15
C ALA A 336 6.76 -15.77 -4.32
N ASP A 337 7.30 -16.42 -3.29
CA ASP A 337 7.40 -17.88 -3.19
C ASP A 337 6.08 -18.53 -2.77
N LYS A 338 5.15 -17.75 -2.20
CA LYS A 338 3.81 -18.18 -1.79
C LYS A 338 2.74 -17.40 -2.54
N ASN A 339 2.00 -18.12 -3.37
CA ASN A 339 0.93 -17.61 -4.22
C ASN A 339 -0.04 -18.79 -4.52
N LEU A 340 -1.20 -18.52 -5.11
CA LEU A 340 -1.98 -19.58 -5.75
C LEU A 340 -1.22 -20.08 -6.99
N THR A 341 -1.46 -21.34 -7.36
CA THR A 341 -1.02 -21.88 -8.65
C THR A 341 -1.74 -21.16 -9.80
N PRO A 342 -1.23 -21.23 -11.05
CA PRO A 342 -1.95 -20.68 -12.20
C PRO A 342 -3.39 -21.20 -12.30
N ASN A 343 -3.61 -22.50 -12.04
CA ASN A 343 -4.95 -23.09 -12.02
C ASN A 343 -5.80 -22.59 -10.84
N GLY A 344 -5.20 -22.41 -9.66
CA GLY A 344 -5.86 -21.81 -8.51
C GLY A 344 -6.36 -20.39 -8.78
N TRP A 345 -5.58 -19.57 -9.49
CA TRP A 345 -6.01 -18.23 -9.92
C TRP A 345 -7.18 -18.30 -10.91
N LEU A 346 -7.14 -19.19 -11.91
CA LEU A 346 -8.25 -19.38 -12.84
C LEU A 346 -9.51 -19.84 -12.11
N LYS A 347 -9.39 -20.76 -11.14
CA LYS A 347 -10.49 -21.21 -10.27
C LYS A 347 -11.06 -20.07 -9.41
N LEU A 348 -10.22 -19.18 -8.88
CA LEU A 348 -10.68 -18.00 -8.15
C LEU A 348 -11.46 -17.04 -9.06
N ILE A 349 -10.87 -16.67 -10.20
CA ILE A 349 -11.50 -15.79 -11.20
C ILE A 349 -12.85 -16.36 -11.67
N ASP A 350 -12.88 -17.68 -11.88
CA ASP A 350 -14.09 -18.40 -12.25
C ASP A 350 -15.19 -18.28 -11.19
N LYS A 351 -14.85 -18.53 -9.92
CA LYS A 351 -15.80 -18.38 -8.81
C LYS A 351 -16.26 -16.93 -8.60
N ILE A 352 -15.40 -15.94 -8.85
CA ILE A 352 -15.80 -14.53 -8.80
C ILE A 352 -16.87 -14.26 -9.86
N SER A 353 -16.64 -14.66 -11.12
CA SER A 353 -17.62 -14.43 -12.20
C SER A 353 -18.93 -15.21 -12.06
N GLN A 354 -18.96 -16.30 -11.28
CA GLN A 354 -20.18 -17.04 -10.96
C GLN A 354 -21.12 -16.28 -10.01
N LYS A 355 -20.61 -15.34 -9.21
CA LYS A 355 -21.39 -14.64 -8.19
C LYS A 355 -22.36 -13.58 -8.74
N GLY A 356 -22.43 -13.42 -10.06
CA GLY A 356 -23.44 -12.60 -10.76
C GLY A 356 -23.27 -11.09 -10.61
N CYS A 357 -22.93 -10.59 -9.42
CA CYS A 357 -22.67 -9.18 -9.14
C CYS A 357 -21.21 -8.75 -9.36
N PHE A 358 -20.29 -9.68 -9.64
CA PHE A 358 -18.88 -9.38 -9.91
C PHE A 358 -18.49 -9.65 -11.35
N ILE A 359 -17.65 -8.78 -11.89
CA ILE A 359 -17.05 -8.92 -13.21
C ILE A 359 -15.52 -8.91 -13.03
N PRO A 360 -14.87 -10.06 -13.17
CA PRO A 360 -13.42 -10.13 -13.06
C PRO A 360 -12.75 -9.39 -14.22
N VAL A 361 -11.73 -8.63 -13.87
CA VAL A 361 -10.81 -7.97 -14.79
C VAL A 361 -9.42 -8.53 -14.53
N VAL A 362 -8.66 -8.82 -15.58
CA VAL A 362 -7.25 -9.25 -15.49
C VAL A 362 -6.41 -8.34 -16.37
N ALA A 363 -5.52 -7.57 -15.75
CA ALA A 363 -4.53 -6.77 -16.47
C ALA A 363 -3.30 -7.64 -16.80
N THR A 364 -3.06 -7.84 -18.09
CA THR A 364 -1.95 -8.63 -18.63
C THR A 364 -0.89 -7.72 -19.24
N TYR A 365 0.30 -8.27 -19.49
CA TYR A 365 1.43 -7.57 -20.10
C TYR A 365 2.00 -8.44 -21.21
N GLU A 366 2.71 -7.83 -22.17
CA GLU A 366 3.31 -8.52 -23.33
C GLU A 366 3.96 -9.87 -22.97
N LYS A 367 4.74 -9.92 -21.88
CA LYS A 367 5.47 -11.13 -21.45
C LYS A 367 4.60 -12.28 -20.93
N VAL A 368 3.35 -12.01 -20.54
CA VAL A 368 2.47 -12.98 -19.87
C VAL A 368 1.11 -13.12 -20.55
N HIS A 369 0.79 -12.26 -21.52
CA HIS A 369 -0.52 -12.21 -22.16
C HIS A 369 -0.87 -13.53 -22.85
N ASP A 370 -0.02 -13.97 -23.78
CA ASP A 370 -0.27 -15.19 -24.57
C ASP A 370 -0.32 -16.45 -23.70
N GLU A 371 0.56 -16.54 -22.70
CA GLU A 371 0.58 -17.66 -21.75
C GLU A 371 -0.70 -17.71 -20.90
N PHE A 372 -1.17 -16.55 -20.44
CA PHE A 372 -2.42 -16.45 -19.69
C PHE A 372 -3.63 -16.84 -20.56
N VAL A 373 -3.71 -16.33 -21.79
CA VAL A 373 -4.80 -16.66 -22.73
C VAL A 373 -4.83 -18.17 -23.03
N LYS A 374 -3.67 -18.79 -23.31
CA LYS A 374 -3.58 -20.25 -23.51
C LYS A 374 -4.00 -21.05 -22.28
N SER A 375 -3.61 -20.59 -21.09
CA SER A 375 -4.00 -21.23 -19.82
C SER A 375 -5.51 -21.16 -19.60
N LEU A 376 -6.12 -20.02 -19.94
CA LEU A 376 -7.57 -19.82 -19.89
C LEU A 376 -8.32 -20.72 -20.88
N GLU A 377 -7.83 -20.86 -22.11
CA GLU A 377 -8.41 -21.77 -23.11
C GLU A 377 -8.34 -23.23 -22.66
N SER A 378 -7.20 -23.63 -22.09
CA SER A 378 -7.00 -24.98 -21.55
C SER A 378 -7.93 -25.26 -20.37
N TYR A 379 -8.14 -24.27 -19.50
CA TYR A 379 -9.08 -24.34 -18.38
C TYR A 379 -10.54 -24.48 -18.84
N ASP A 380 -10.93 -23.73 -19.87
CA ASP A 380 -12.27 -23.84 -20.47
C ASP A 380 -12.49 -25.22 -21.12
N ALA A 381 -11.49 -25.76 -21.81
CA ALA A 381 -11.56 -27.09 -22.42
C ALA A 381 -11.67 -28.20 -21.36
N GLY A 382 -10.87 -28.14 -20.29
CA GLY A 382 -10.89 -29.13 -19.21
C GLY A 382 -12.20 -29.14 -18.41
N ASN A 383 -12.79 -27.98 -18.17
CA ASN A 383 -14.09 -27.89 -17.49
C ASN A 383 -15.27 -28.31 -18.37
N GLY A 384 -15.14 -28.24 -19.69
CA GLY A 384 -16.16 -28.74 -20.62
C GLY A 384 -16.21 -30.27 -20.71
N ALA A 385 -15.09 -30.95 -20.43
CA ALA A 385 -14.96 -32.40 -20.56
C ALA A 385 -15.53 -33.21 -19.37
N ASN A 386 -15.62 -32.62 -18.17
CA ASN A 386 -16.12 -33.29 -16.96
C ASN A 386 -17.66 -33.43 -16.89
N ASN A 387 -18.39 -33.08 -17.95
CA ASN A 387 -19.84 -33.30 -18.05
C ASN A 387 -20.22 -34.69 -18.63
N ASN A 388 -19.24 -35.55 -18.92
CA ASN A 388 -19.49 -36.97 -19.19
C ASN A 388 -19.41 -37.76 -17.89
N SER A 389 -20.46 -37.68 -17.06
CA SER A 389 -20.65 -38.66 -15.99
C SER A 389 -21.14 -39.97 -16.61
N ASP A 390 -20.31 -41.01 -16.55
CA ASP A 390 -20.62 -42.41 -16.91
C ASP A 390 -21.66 -43.07 -15.95
N THR A 391 -22.56 -42.29 -15.36
CA THR A 391 -23.71 -42.78 -14.58
C THR A 391 -24.95 -42.81 -15.49
N PRO A 392 -25.45 -43.98 -15.91
CA PRO A 392 -26.50 -44.09 -16.94
C PRO A 392 -27.89 -43.57 -16.55
N ASN A 393 -28.09 -43.01 -15.35
CA ASN A 393 -29.43 -42.85 -14.77
C ASN A 393 -29.82 -41.43 -14.31
N ASP A 394 -28.95 -40.42 -14.44
CA ASP A 394 -29.34 -39.05 -14.12
C ASP A 394 -29.58 -38.23 -15.39
N ALA A 395 -30.80 -37.73 -15.53
CA ALA A 395 -31.23 -36.95 -16.67
C ALA A 395 -30.24 -35.79 -16.94
N PRO A 396 -29.79 -35.60 -18.19
CA PRO A 396 -28.75 -34.64 -18.50
C PRO A 396 -29.28 -33.23 -18.25
N ASN A 397 -28.82 -32.57 -17.20
CA ASN A 397 -29.04 -31.14 -17.03
C ASN A 397 -28.11 -30.40 -18.02
N LYS A 398 -28.65 -30.20 -19.22
CA LYS A 398 -27.96 -30.12 -20.52
C LYS A 398 -27.53 -28.72 -20.92
N ASN A 399 -27.25 -27.82 -19.97
CA ASN A 399 -26.82 -26.47 -20.31
C ASN A 399 -25.29 -26.37 -20.28
N PRO A 400 -24.61 -26.28 -21.44
CA PRO A 400 -23.17 -26.13 -21.48
C PRO A 400 -22.79 -24.85 -20.75
N ARG A 401 -21.90 -25.00 -19.76
CA ARG A 401 -21.40 -23.89 -18.96
C ARG A 401 -20.71 -22.88 -19.87
N THR A 402 -21.07 -21.60 -19.75
CA THR A 402 -20.43 -20.53 -20.53
C THR A 402 -18.93 -20.47 -20.22
N PRO A 403 -18.06 -20.55 -21.23
CA PRO A 403 -16.61 -20.45 -21.07
C PRO A 403 -16.19 -19.22 -20.24
N LEU A 404 -15.19 -19.37 -19.38
CA LEU A 404 -14.67 -18.30 -18.53
C LEU A 404 -14.18 -17.10 -19.34
N LYS A 405 -13.57 -17.33 -20.51
CA LYS A 405 -13.13 -16.23 -21.39
C LYS A 405 -14.24 -15.25 -21.79
N ASN A 406 -15.50 -15.69 -21.77
CA ASN A 406 -16.66 -14.85 -22.07
C ASN A 406 -17.22 -14.12 -20.84
N ARG A 407 -16.74 -14.46 -19.63
CA ARG A 407 -17.20 -13.91 -18.36
C ARG A 407 -16.18 -13.03 -17.65
N ILE A 408 -15.03 -12.78 -18.28
CA ILE A 408 -13.94 -11.95 -17.74
C ILE A 408 -13.56 -10.88 -18.74
N ILE A 409 -12.99 -9.78 -18.25
CA ILE A 409 -12.34 -8.76 -19.07
C ILE A 409 -10.83 -8.98 -18.98
N ILE A 410 -10.15 -9.05 -20.13
CA ILE A 410 -8.70 -9.13 -20.19
C ILE A 410 -8.21 -7.80 -20.75
N TYR A 411 -7.47 -7.04 -19.95
CA TYR A 411 -6.86 -5.79 -20.37
C TYR A 411 -5.40 -6.04 -20.77
N PRO A 412 -5.03 -5.92 -22.05
CA PRO A 412 -3.64 -5.96 -22.48
C PRO A 412 -2.98 -4.61 -22.20
N ASN A 413 -2.31 -4.47 -21.06
CA ASN A 413 -1.67 -3.22 -20.69
C ASN A 413 -0.52 -2.88 -21.65
N ASP A 414 -0.50 -1.65 -22.15
CA ASP A 414 0.49 -1.14 -23.11
C ASP A 414 1.82 -0.73 -22.46
N SER A 415 2.16 -1.35 -21.33
CA SER A 415 3.29 -0.99 -20.46
C SER A 415 3.22 0.42 -19.85
N SER A 416 2.11 1.16 -20.02
CA SER A 416 1.87 2.40 -19.29
C SER A 416 1.50 2.11 -17.84
N LEU A 417 2.22 2.74 -16.91
CA LEU A 417 1.87 2.67 -15.49
C LEU A 417 0.61 3.51 -15.21
N HIS A 418 0.41 4.60 -15.95
CA HIS A 418 -0.73 5.48 -15.76
C HIS A 418 -2.03 4.88 -16.30
N HIS A 419 -1.99 4.12 -17.40
CA HIS A 419 -3.17 3.39 -17.86
C HIS A 419 -3.53 2.26 -16.89
N LEU A 420 -2.54 1.54 -16.35
CA LEU A 420 -2.78 0.57 -15.28
C LEU A 420 -3.39 1.24 -14.02
N GLY A 421 -2.85 2.39 -13.60
CA GLY A 421 -3.40 3.18 -12.51
C GLY A 421 -4.85 3.60 -12.76
N ALA A 422 -5.13 4.14 -13.96
CA ALA A 422 -6.48 4.53 -14.37
C ALA A 422 -7.45 3.34 -14.41
N LEU A 423 -6.98 2.15 -14.84
CA LEU A 423 -7.76 0.91 -14.74
C LEU A 423 -8.07 0.58 -13.28
N ILE A 424 -7.08 0.62 -12.41
CA ILE A 424 -7.24 0.33 -10.98
C ILE A 424 -8.25 1.28 -10.34
N GLU A 425 -8.26 2.59 -10.66
CA GLU A 425 -9.26 3.56 -10.15
C GLU A 425 -10.71 3.17 -10.49
N GLN A 426 -10.95 2.38 -11.55
CA GLN A 426 -12.28 1.90 -11.92
C GLN A 426 -12.72 0.64 -11.16
N MET A 427 -11.83 0.03 -10.38
CA MET A 427 -12.10 -1.24 -9.71
C MET A 427 -12.77 -1.01 -8.36
N SER A 428 -13.72 -1.89 -8.02
CA SER A 428 -14.30 -1.95 -6.68
C SER A 428 -13.39 -2.67 -5.69
N CYS A 429 -12.56 -3.60 -6.19
CA CYS A 429 -11.53 -4.26 -5.39
C CYS A 429 -10.40 -4.79 -6.29
N VAL A 430 -9.17 -4.81 -5.75
CA VAL A 430 -8.00 -5.45 -6.35
C VAL A 430 -7.58 -6.65 -5.49
N ILE A 431 -7.55 -7.83 -6.11
CA ILE A 431 -7.06 -9.06 -5.51
C ILE A 431 -5.69 -9.35 -6.13
N SER A 432 -4.64 -9.40 -5.31
CA SER A 432 -3.27 -9.55 -5.81
C SER A 432 -2.38 -10.25 -4.78
N PRO A 433 -1.35 -10.98 -5.22
CA PRO A 433 -0.23 -11.30 -4.36
C PRO A 433 0.61 -10.05 -4.04
N SER A 434 1.67 -10.21 -3.23
CA SER A 434 2.60 -9.14 -2.87
C SER A 434 3.37 -8.63 -4.11
N THR A 435 2.82 -7.62 -4.79
CA THR A 435 3.31 -7.11 -6.08
C THR A 435 3.18 -5.59 -6.17
N GLY A 436 3.75 -5.01 -7.23
CA GLY A 436 3.56 -3.59 -7.52
C GLY A 436 2.11 -3.18 -7.75
N THR A 437 1.28 -4.05 -8.35
CA THR A 437 -0.15 -3.79 -8.56
C THR A 437 -0.89 -3.61 -7.24
N LEU A 438 -0.58 -4.44 -6.24
CA LEU A 438 -1.15 -4.32 -4.89
C LEU A 438 -0.81 -2.96 -4.26
N HIS A 439 0.46 -2.55 -4.34
CA HIS A 439 0.89 -1.27 -3.79
C HIS A 439 0.32 -0.07 -4.56
N MET A 440 0.18 -0.18 -5.89
CA MET A 440 -0.46 0.85 -6.70
C MET A 440 -1.93 1.04 -6.32
N ALA A 441 -2.68 -0.06 -6.17
CA ALA A 441 -4.06 0.00 -5.70
C ALA A 441 -4.17 0.61 -4.30
N SER A 442 -3.29 0.21 -3.38
CA SER A 442 -3.21 0.80 -2.05
C SER A 442 -2.87 2.29 -2.09
N ASN A 443 -1.98 2.73 -2.97
CA ASN A 443 -1.65 4.16 -3.14
C ASN A 443 -2.83 4.93 -3.72
N LEU A 444 -3.62 4.34 -4.61
CA LEU A 444 -4.83 4.95 -5.16
C LEU A 444 -6.02 4.91 -4.20
N TYR A 445 -5.90 4.21 -3.07
CA TYR A 445 -6.95 3.97 -2.09
C TYR A 445 -8.11 3.12 -2.64
N VAL A 446 -7.81 2.24 -3.58
CA VAL A 446 -8.73 1.22 -4.06
C VAL A 446 -8.68 0.03 -3.11
N PRO A 447 -9.82 -0.53 -2.66
CA PRO A 447 -9.86 -1.68 -1.79
C PRO A 447 -9.01 -2.86 -2.29
N THR A 448 -8.17 -3.42 -1.42
CA THR A 448 -7.26 -4.52 -1.74
C THR A 448 -7.54 -5.76 -0.90
N ILE A 449 -7.38 -6.94 -1.51
CA ILE A 449 -7.27 -8.23 -0.83
C ILE A 449 -5.95 -8.87 -1.26
N ALA A 450 -5.09 -9.13 -0.29
CA ALA A 450 -3.71 -9.52 -0.54
C ALA A 450 -3.48 -11.00 -0.20
N LEU A 451 -3.08 -11.80 -1.19
CA LEU A 451 -2.70 -13.22 -1.02
C LEU A 451 -1.19 -13.31 -0.80
N VAL A 452 -0.75 -13.38 0.45
CA VAL A 452 0.64 -13.05 0.79
C VAL A 452 1.25 -14.02 1.80
N SER A 453 2.57 -14.02 1.90
CA SER A 453 3.26 -14.66 3.02
C SER A 453 3.10 -13.83 4.30
N GLU A 454 3.22 -14.49 5.46
CA GLU A 454 3.26 -13.82 6.77
C GLU A 454 4.38 -12.76 6.86
N GLY A 455 5.50 -12.97 6.16
CA GLY A 455 6.60 -12.00 6.13
C GLY A 455 6.23 -10.72 5.39
N ASP A 456 5.41 -10.84 4.35
CA ASP A 456 5.02 -9.72 3.49
C ASP A 456 3.95 -8.85 4.14
N THR A 457 3.07 -9.39 4.99
CA THR A 457 2.09 -8.58 5.75
C THR A 457 2.78 -7.51 6.60
N ARG A 458 3.98 -7.82 7.12
CA ARG A 458 4.79 -6.87 7.89
C ARG A 458 5.63 -5.97 7.00
N ARG A 459 6.37 -6.56 6.05
CA ARG A 459 7.37 -5.81 5.26
C ARG A 459 6.72 -4.92 4.21
N TRP A 460 5.67 -5.42 3.57
CA TRP A 460 4.97 -4.84 2.43
C TRP A 460 3.49 -4.61 2.74
N GLY A 461 3.14 -4.48 4.01
CA GLY A 461 1.76 -4.28 4.42
C GLY A 461 1.12 -3.06 3.75
N THR A 462 -0.15 -3.19 3.40
CA THR A 462 -1.03 -2.11 2.94
C THR A 462 -1.92 -1.63 4.09
N PRO A 463 -2.42 -0.37 4.05
CA PRO A 463 -3.33 0.16 5.08
C PRO A 463 -4.64 -0.62 5.22
N ASP A 464 -5.13 -1.23 4.14
CA ASP A 464 -6.36 -2.04 4.16
C ASP A 464 -6.25 -3.28 5.04
N ALA A 465 -5.05 -3.85 5.17
CA ALA A 465 -4.75 -5.01 5.99
C ALA A 465 -5.64 -6.26 5.78
N ARG A 466 -6.32 -6.38 4.63
CA ARG A 466 -7.12 -7.54 4.24
C ARG A 466 -6.24 -8.61 3.61
N TYR A 467 -5.68 -9.49 4.44
CA TYR A 467 -4.77 -10.54 4.01
C TYR A 467 -5.42 -11.92 4.01
N VAL A 468 -5.10 -12.71 2.99
CA VAL A 468 -5.19 -14.17 3.00
C VAL A 468 -3.76 -14.70 3.06
N VAL A 469 -3.36 -15.15 4.25
CA VAL A 469 -1.99 -15.59 4.47
C VAL A 469 -1.80 -17.01 3.93
N LEU A 470 -0.86 -17.15 3.01
CA LEU A 470 -0.42 -18.44 2.47
C LEU A 470 0.77 -18.94 3.29
N HIS A 471 0.64 -20.12 3.88
CA HIS A 471 1.71 -20.71 4.71
C HIS A 471 2.66 -21.58 3.90
N THR A 472 2.17 -22.22 2.85
CA THR A 472 2.91 -23.18 2.02
C THR A 472 3.39 -22.52 0.72
N PRO A 473 4.64 -22.78 0.27
CA PRO A 473 5.12 -22.32 -1.04
C PRO A 473 4.22 -22.80 -2.18
N THR A 474 4.12 -22.01 -3.25
CA THR A 474 3.25 -22.29 -4.42
C THR A 474 3.52 -23.66 -5.02
N ILE A 475 4.80 -24.09 -5.04
CA ILE A 475 5.22 -25.38 -5.61
C ILE A 475 4.73 -26.60 -4.82
N SER A 476 4.32 -26.40 -3.57
CA SER A 476 3.95 -27.48 -2.65
C SER A 476 2.59 -27.27 -1.99
N ILE A 477 1.84 -26.23 -2.39
CA ILE A 477 0.51 -25.96 -1.85
C ILE A 477 -0.43 -27.10 -2.25
N SER A 478 -1.15 -27.64 -1.27
CA SER A 478 -2.15 -28.68 -1.52
C SER A 478 -3.44 -28.07 -2.09
N GLN A 479 -4.23 -28.90 -2.79
CA GLN A 479 -5.51 -28.44 -3.33
C GLN A 479 -6.48 -27.95 -2.24
N SER A 480 -6.46 -28.57 -1.04
CA SER A 480 -7.32 -28.16 0.07
C SER A 480 -6.91 -26.82 0.66
N GLU A 481 -5.60 -26.57 0.82
CA GLU A 481 -5.09 -25.26 1.25
C GLU A 481 -5.43 -24.17 0.22
N GLU A 482 -5.24 -24.47 -1.06
CA GLU A 482 -5.56 -23.55 -2.15
C GLU A 482 -7.07 -23.23 -2.18
N ASP A 483 -7.92 -24.24 -2.02
CA ASP A 483 -9.37 -24.06 -1.98
C ASP A 483 -9.84 -23.26 -0.77
N ALA A 484 -9.20 -23.45 0.39
CA ALA A 484 -9.45 -22.64 1.58
C ALA A 484 -9.05 -21.18 1.36
N ALA A 485 -7.89 -20.92 0.74
CA ALA A 485 -7.45 -19.58 0.41
C ALA A 485 -8.41 -18.88 -0.59
N ILE A 486 -8.87 -19.61 -1.62
CA ILE A 486 -9.86 -19.12 -2.57
C ILE A 486 -11.18 -18.80 -1.87
N HIS A 487 -11.67 -19.70 -1.01
CA HIS A 487 -12.91 -19.49 -0.26
C HIS A 487 -12.82 -18.24 0.61
N ARG A 488 -11.73 -18.10 1.38
CA ARG A 488 -11.50 -16.93 2.22
C ARG A 488 -11.40 -15.63 1.43
N THR A 489 -10.78 -15.68 0.24
CA THR A 489 -10.69 -14.53 -0.66
C THR A 489 -12.08 -14.07 -1.11
N LEU A 490 -12.98 -15.01 -1.44
CA LEU A 490 -14.34 -14.71 -1.86
C LEU A 490 -15.17 -14.11 -0.72
N GLU A 491 -15.05 -14.62 0.51
CA GLU A 491 -15.70 -14.03 1.68
C GLU A 491 -15.27 -12.57 1.90
N LEU A 492 -13.96 -12.30 1.83
CA LEU A 492 -13.42 -10.96 1.97
C LEU A 492 -13.88 -10.03 0.84
N LEU A 493 -14.02 -10.54 -0.38
CA LEU A 493 -14.51 -9.78 -1.52
C LEU A 493 -15.98 -9.38 -1.33
N GLU A 494 -16.83 -10.33 -0.92
CA GLU A 494 -18.22 -10.06 -0.60
C GLU A 494 -18.36 -9.06 0.53
N GLN A 495 -17.61 -9.25 1.61
CA GLN A 495 -17.58 -8.29 2.73
C GLN A 495 -17.14 -6.91 2.26
N THR A 496 -16.12 -6.82 1.41
CA THR A 496 -15.58 -5.55 0.91
C THR A 496 -16.59 -4.82 0.04
N CYS A 497 -17.15 -5.47 -0.98
CA CYS A 497 -17.99 -4.78 -1.96
C CYS A 497 -19.47 -4.66 -1.52
N LEU A 498 -20.00 -5.60 -0.74
CA LEU A 498 -21.42 -5.61 -0.36
C LEU A 498 -21.69 -4.86 0.94
N SER A 499 -20.73 -4.76 1.87
CA SER A 499 -20.91 -3.93 3.07
C SER A 499 -21.05 -2.45 2.72
N GLU A 500 -20.41 -2.00 1.64
CA GLU A 500 -20.51 -0.63 1.14
C GLU A 500 -21.91 -0.28 0.62
N LEU A 501 -22.68 -1.25 0.12
CA LEU A 501 -24.09 -1.05 -0.25
C LEU A 501 -24.97 -0.85 0.98
N GLY A 502 -24.72 -1.60 2.06
CA GLY A 502 -25.47 -1.51 3.31
C GLY A 502 -25.27 -0.18 4.04
N THR A 503 -24.03 0.34 4.06
CA THR A 503 -23.71 1.63 4.68
C THR A 503 -24.33 2.81 3.91
N LYS A 504 -24.46 2.70 2.58
CA LYS A 504 -25.15 3.71 1.76
C LYS A 504 -26.67 3.67 1.97
N ALA A 505 -27.28 2.50 2.09
CA ALA A 505 -28.71 2.39 2.38
C ALA A 505 -29.09 3.04 3.73
N LEU A 506 -28.21 2.94 4.75
CA LEU A 506 -28.38 3.58 6.05
C LEU A 506 -28.16 5.11 6.02
N ASN A 507 -27.22 5.60 5.21
CA ASN A 507 -26.94 7.04 5.11
C ASN A 507 -27.93 7.80 4.19
N PHE A 508 -28.69 7.09 3.35
CA PHE A 508 -29.74 7.67 2.50
C PHE A 508 -31.17 7.33 2.99
N GLY A 509 -31.32 6.75 4.19
CA GLY A 509 -32.62 6.25 4.66
C GLY A 509 -32.66 5.92 6.14
N LEU A 510 -32.44 6.93 6.99
CA LEU A 510 -33.23 7.22 8.20
C LEU A 510 -33.34 8.74 8.37
#